data_AF-A0A0M6YCH3-F1
#
_entry.id   AF-A0A0M6YCH3-F1
#
_cell.length_a   1.000
_cell.length_b   1.000
_cell.length_c   1.000
_cell.angle_alpha   90.00
_cell.angle_beta   90.00
_cell.angle_gamma   90.00
#
_symmetry.space_group_name_H-M   'P 1'
#
loop_
_entity.id
_entity.type
_entity.pdbx_description
1 polymer ?
#
loop_
_entity_poly.entity_id
_entity_poly.type
_entity_poly.pdbx_seq_one_letter_code
_entity_poly.pdbx_strand_id
1 'polypeptide(L)'
;MNRSLVLILIAVIGAAAWFGYNGYRSSEADARRQALRHSVCQRMADIRQASEEEISACVEDSDVYKTQLNAVMTSRLPAMRKHLNSEIKKVNAALAHLDIAKFKKMDSAEFAQTYDPFAFDPATNRNAKLDRTRVSVQGLEVSDYQEPDMPTKLPSLSFRDPTASDGSSIFGVDIDPKVYEIMSSVTEFACFIVSEVDGGCHGEIFVVNREDALGNQPYIVGLMMEEFTDDQAIAYFSKFFIPTFQDGSEDADEAKMRGILDSFPVN
;
A
#
# COMPACT_ATOMS: atom_id res chain seq x y z
N MET A 1 -2.38 11.95 24.92
CA MET A 1 -3.66 11.71 24.23
C MET A 1 -3.45 10.62 23.19
N ASN A 2 -4.26 9.58 23.26
CA ASN A 2 -4.03 8.23 22.73
C ASN A 2 -3.96 8.15 21.19
N ARG A 3 -2.79 7.75 20.66
CA ARG A 3 -2.60 7.35 19.25
C ARG A 3 -3.32 6.03 18.91
N SER A 4 -3.67 5.22 19.91
CA SER A 4 -4.38 3.95 19.74
C SER A 4 -5.85 4.09 19.32
N LEU A 5 -6.46 5.28 19.46
CA LEU A 5 -7.87 5.48 19.10
C LEU A 5 -8.09 5.74 17.61
N VAL A 6 -7.07 6.18 16.87
CA VAL A 6 -7.17 6.50 15.44
C VAL A 6 -7.01 5.23 14.58
N LEU A 7 -6.19 4.28 15.02
CA LEU A 7 -5.97 2.99 14.32
C LEU A 7 -7.16 2.03 14.45
N ILE A 8 -7.87 2.06 15.58
CA ILE A 8 -9.04 1.20 15.80
C ILE A 8 -10.24 1.62 14.92
N LEU A 9 -10.34 2.91 14.56
CA LEU A 9 -11.45 3.37 13.70
C LEU A 9 -11.32 2.89 12.25
N ILE A 10 -10.11 2.73 11.72
CA ILE A 10 -9.89 2.29 10.32
C ILE A 10 -10.08 0.77 10.19
N ALA A 11 -9.66 -0.01 11.19
CA ALA A 11 -9.82 -1.47 11.18
C ALA A 11 -11.29 -1.93 11.34
N VAL A 12 -12.10 -1.20 12.13
CA VAL A 12 -13.51 -1.56 12.35
C VAL A 12 -14.39 -1.24 11.14
N ILE A 13 -14.05 -0.20 10.36
CA ILE A 13 -14.78 0.14 9.12
C ILE A 13 -14.51 -0.90 8.01
N GLY A 14 -13.30 -1.47 7.94
CA GLY A 14 -12.95 -2.53 7.00
C GLY A 14 -13.67 -3.86 7.26
N ALA A 15 -13.85 -4.24 8.54
CA ALA A 15 -14.48 -5.51 8.91
C ALA A 15 -16.01 -5.49 8.75
N ALA A 16 -16.67 -4.37 9.03
CA ALA A 16 -18.12 -4.24 8.87
C ALA A 16 -18.56 -4.22 7.39
N ALA A 17 -17.70 -3.69 6.50
CA ALA A 17 -17.93 -3.70 5.06
C ALA A 17 -17.83 -5.10 4.40
N TRP A 18 -17.23 -6.08 5.08
CA TRP A 18 -17.06 -7.44 4.56
C TRP A 18 -18.21 -8.39 4.92
N PHE A 19 -18.88 -8.17 6.05
CA PHE A 19 -20.03 -8.98 6.46
C PHE A 19 -21.32 -8.26 6.07
N GLY A 20 -21.70 -8.38 4.80
CA GLY A 20 -22.93 -7.81 4.23
C GLY A 20 -24.16 -8.06 5.11
N TYR A 21 -24.52 -7.07 5.91
CA TYR A 21 -25.66 -7.11 6.80
C TYR A 21 -26.88 -6.54 6.08
N ASN A 22 -27.65 -7.41 5.43
CA ASN A 22 -28.94 -7.08 4.81
C ASN A 22 -30.05 -7.00 5.88
N GLY A 23 -30.04 -5.92 6.67
CA GLY A 23 -31.16 -5.54 7.53
C GLY A 23 -32.17 -4.67 6.77
N TYR A 24 -33.47 -4.81 7.11
CA TYR A 24 -34.54 -3.93 6.63
C TYR A 24 -34.17 -2.45 6.80
N ARG A 25 -34.09 -1.70 5.70
CA ARG A 25 -33.62 -0.30 5.71
C ARG A 25 -34.76 0.66 5.99
N SER A 26 -34.50 1.65 6.84
CA SER A 26 -35.43 2.75 7.06
C SER A 26 -35.27 3.80 5.96
N SER A 27 -36.37 4.46 5.60
CA SER A 27 -36.38 5.61 4.69
C SER A 27 -35.45 6.75 5.13
N GLU A 28 -35.16 6.83 6.43
CA GLU A 28 -34.27 7.81 7.03
C GLU A 28 -32.79 7.57 6.65
N ALA A 29 -32.38 6.30 6.54
CA ALA A 29 -31.02 5.94 6.10
C ALA A 29 -30.79 6.29 4.62
N ASP A 30 -31.79 6.07 3.78
CA ASP A 30 -31.72 6.40 2.35
C ASP A 30 -31.67 7.93 2.13
N ALA A 31 -32.51 8.68 2.83
CA ALA A 31 -32.50 10.14 2.78
C ALA A 31 -31.15 10.73 3.23
N ARG A 32 -30.55 10.17 4.28
CA ARG A 32 -29.23 10.59 4.77
C ARG A 32 -28.13 10.35 3.72
N ARG A 33 -28.12 9.19 3.07
CA ARG A 33 -27.13 8.86 2.03
C ARG A 33 -27.28 9.76 0.81
N GLN A 34 -28.51 10.05 0.41
CA GLN A 34 -28.75 10.98 -0.70
C GLN A 34 -28.27 12.40 -0.37
N ALA A 35 -28.52 12.88 0.86
CA ALA A 35 -28.00 14.17 1.32
C ALA A 35 -26.46 14.22 1.37
N LEU A 36 -25.81 13.12 1.77
CA LEU A 36 -24.36 13.01 1.73
C LEU A 36 -23.85 13.07 0.28
N ARG A 37 -24.42 12.26 -0.62
CA ARG A 37 -24.03 12.25 -2.03
C ARG A 37 -24.15 13.64 -2.66
N HIS A 38 -25.25 14.34 -2.38
CA HIS A 38 -25.43 15.73 -2.81
C HIS A 38 -24.30 16.64 -2.28
N SER A 39 -23.96 16.53 -1.00
CA SER A 39 -22.87 17.32 -0.39
C SER A 39 -21.52 17.03 -1.06
N VAL A 40 -21.26 15.77 -1.43
CA VAL A 40 -20.03 15.38 -2.13
C VAL A 40 -20.02 15.86 -3.58
N CYS A 41 -21.12 15.74 -4.31
CA CYS A 41 -21.24 16.26 -5.68
C CYS A 41 -21.05 17.77 -5.72
N GLN A 42 -21.66 18.50 -4.77
CA GLN A 42 -21.41 19.93 -4.59
C GLN A 42 -19.91 20.19 -4.35
N ARG A 43 -19.29 19.44 -3.45
CA ARG A 43 -17.86 19.61 -3.14
C ARG A 43 -16.97 19.41 -4.37
N MET A 44 -17.22 18.36 -5.15
CA MET A 44 -16.48 18.07 -6.37
C MET A 44 -16.68 19.17 -7.42
N ALA A 45 -17.91 19.67 -7.54
CA ALA A 45 -18.23 20.79 -8.41
C ALA A 45 -17.53 22.08 -7.99
N ASP A 46 -17.52 22.42 -6.69
CA ASP A 46 -16.83 23.61 -6.18
C ASP A 46 -15.33 23.58 -6.52
N ILE A 47 -14.67 22.43 -6.33
CA ILE A 47 -13.24 22.26 -6.64
C ILE A 47 -12.96 22.40 -8.14
N ARG A 48 -13.88 21.89 -8.97
CA ARG A 48 -13.74 21.92 -10.43
C ARG A 48 -14.30 23.18 -11.09
N GLN A 49 -15.00 24.02 -10.32
CA GLN A 49 -15.82 25.13 -10.84
C GLN A 49 -16.87 24.65 -11.86
N ALA A 50 -17.56 23.55 -11.54
CA ALA A 50 -18.61 22.95 -12.36
C ALA A 50 -19.98 23.62 -12.14
N SER A 51 -20.89 23.45 -13.09
CA SER A 51 -22.24 24.02 -13.09
C SER A 51 -23.24 23.25 -12.21
N GLU A 52 -24.39 23.86 -11.87
CA GLU A 52 -25.47 23.20 -11.13
C GLU A 52 -26.05 21.97 -11.84
N GLU A 53 -26.08 21.99 -13.18
CA GLU A 53 -26.52 20.84 -13.99
C GLU A 53 -25.60 19.63 -13.80
N GLU A 54 -24.29 19.87 -13.68
CA GLU A 54 -23.30 18.83 -13.40
C GLU A 54 -23.43 18.27 -11.96
N ILE A 55 -23.88 19.09 -10.99
CA ILE A 55 -24.15 18.63 -9.63
C ILE A 55 -25.36 17.68 -9.63
N SER A 56 -26.46 18.07 -10.29
CA SER A 56 -27.66 17.22 -10.40
C SER A 56 -27.34 15.88 -11.05
N ALA A 57 -26.61 15.90 -12.18
CA ALA A 57 -26.20 14.69 -12.88
C ALA A 57 -25.31 13.78 -12.00
N CYS A 58 -24.40 14.36 -11.20
CA CYS A 58 -23.58 13.60 -10.26
C CYS A 58 -24.38 12.90 -9.16
N VAL A 59 -25.46 13.53 -8.68
CA VAL A 59 -26.32 12.96 -7.64
C VAL A 59 -27.12 11.77 -8.16
N GLU A 60 -27.55 11.82 -9.42
CA GLU A 60 -28.42 10.82 -10.03
C GLU A 60 -27.62 9.67 -10.68
N ASP A 61 -26.48 9.97 -11.30
CA ASP A 61 -25.71 9.01 -12.09
C ASP A 61 -24.35 8.70 -11.44
N SER A 62 -24.16 7.42 -11.11
CA SER A 62 -22.95 6.90 -10.46
C SER A 62 -21.71 6.95 -11.36
N ASP A 63 -21.86 6.88 -12.68
CA ASP A 63 -20.75 7.00 -13.61
C ASP A 63 -20.33 8.47 -13.78
N VAL A 64 -21.29 9.40 -13.75
CA VAL A 64 -21.02 10.84 -13.68
C VAL A 64 -20.29 11.16 -12.37
N TYR A 65 -20.74 10.62 -11.24
CA TYR A 65 -20.05 10.77 -9.95
C TYR A 65 -18.58 10.33 -10.04
N LYS A 66 -18.31 9.12 -10.54
CA LYS A 66 -16.95 8.57 -10.66
C LYS A 66 -16.08 9.42 -11.59
N THR A 67 -16.65 9.88 -12.70
CA THR A 67 -15.97 10.77 -13.65
C THR A 67 -15.59 12.10 -13.00
N GLN A 68 -16.49 12.68 -12.21
CA GLN A 68 -16.23 13.92 -11.50
C GLN A 68 -15.15 13.76 -10.42
N LEU A 69 -15.23 12.68 -9.64
CA LEU A 69 -14.23 12.36 -8.63
C LEU A 69 -12.84 12.15 -9.27
N ASN A 70 -12.76 11.44 -10.39
CA ASN A 70 -11.50 11.24 -11.10
C ASN A 70 -10.88 12.57 -11.56
N ALA A 71 -11.70 13.49 -12.07
CA ALA A 71 -11.22 14.82 -12.43
C ALA A 71 -10.74 15.63 -11.22
N VAL A 72 -11.41 15.54 -10.07
CA VAL A 72 -10.93 16.14 -8.80
C VAL A 72 -9.59 15.54 -8.39
N MET A 73 -9.48 14.21 -8.34
CA MET A 73 -8.23 13.52 -8.00
C MET A 73 -7.09 13.91 -8.95
N THR A 74 -7.35 13.97 -10.25
CA THR A 74 -6.37 14.40 -11.26
C THR A 74 -5.90 15.84 -11.01
N SER A 75 -6.82 16.76 -10.67
CA SER A 75 -6.46 18.15 -10.35
C SER A 75 -5.62 18.29 -9.08
N ARG A 76 -5.75 17.34 -8.15
CA ARG A 76 -5.03 17.31 -6.86
C ARG A 76 -3.83 16.37 -6.88
N LEU A 77 -3.58 15.71 -8.00
CA LEU A 77 -2.54 14.69 -8.17
C LEU A 77 -1.15 15.16 -7.75
N PRO A 78 -0.68 16.39 -8.07
CA PRO A 78 0.63 16.84 -7.61
C PRO A 78 0.76 16.87 -6.08
N ALA A 79 -0.30 17.24 -5.37
CA ALA A 79 -0.31 17.28 -3.90
C ALA A 79 -0.41 15.88 -3.29
N MET A 80 -1.27 15.03 -3.86
CA MET A 80 -1.42 13.61 -3.50
C MET A 80 -0.10 12.85 -3.67
N ARG A 81 0.56 12.99 -4.82
CA ARG A 81 1.87 12.40 -5.09
C ARG A 81 2.95 12.94 -4.16
N LYS A 82 2.96 14.25 -3.90
CA LYS A 82 3.89 14.85 -2.93
C LYS A 82 3.72 14.25 -1.53
N HIS A 83 2.48 13.98 -1.10
CA HIS A 83 2.20 13.34 0.17
C HIS A 83 2.75 11.91 0.22
N LEU A 84 2.39 11.05 -0.76
CA LEU A 84 2.88 9.67 -0.83
C LEU A 84 4.41 9.60 -0.92
N ASN A 85 5.02 10.40 -1.79
CA ASN A 85 6.47 10.39 -1.99
C ASN A 85 7.23 11.03 -0.83
N SER A 86 6.55 11.74 0.09
CA SER A 86 7.21 12.22 1.31
C SER A 86 7.54 11.08 2.28
N GLU A 87 6.75 10.01 2.30
CA GLU A 87 7.05 8.82 3.09
C GLU A 87 8.16 7.98 2.43
N ILE A 88 8.14 7.82 1.10
CA ILE A 88 9.24 7.22 0.32
C ILE A 88 10.58 7.91 0.61
N LYS A 89 10.58 9.24 0.70
CA LYS A 89 11.78 10.02 1.05
C LYS A 89 12.30 9.71 2.44
N LYS A 90 11.43 9.41 3.42
CA LYS A 90 11.86 9.00 4.77
C LYS A 90 12.50 7.62 4.75
N VAL A 91 11.90 6.66 4.02
CA VAL A 91 12.46 5.32 3.81
C VAL A 91 13.84 5.42 3.14
N ASN A 92 13.94 6.15 2.04
CA ASN A 92 15.19 6.31 1.30
C ASN A 92 16.26 7.06 2.12
N ALA A 93 15.87 8.06 2.92
CA ALA A 93 16.80 8.75 3.81
C ALA A 93 17.38 7.83 4.90
N ALA A 94 16.67 6.76 5.28
CA ALA A 94 17.18 5.77 6.21
C ALA A 94 18.41 5.04 5.66
N LEU A 95 18.64 5.00 4.34
CA LEU A 95 19.84 4.43 3.72
C LEU A 95 21.12 5.23 3.95
N ALA A 96 21.05 6.45 4.46
CA ALA A 96 22.21 7.34 4.55
C ALA A 96 23.39 6.77 5.37
N HIS A 97 23.13 5.78 6.23
CA HIS A 97 24.15 5.09 7.02
C HIS A 97 24.87 3.97 6.25
N LEU A 98 24.36 3.54 5.10
CA LEU A 98 24.94 2.48 4.28
C LEU A 98 25.92 3.04 3.25
N ASP A 99 27.07 2.37 3.15
CA ASP A 99 28.00 2.58 2.04
C ASP A 99 27.55 1.76 0.83
N ILE A 100 26.59 2.32 0.07
CA ILE A 100 25.94 1.67 -1.09
C ILE A 100 26.97 1.18 -2.12
N ALA A 101 28.13 1.85 -2.25
CA ALA A 101 29.17 1.46 -3.20
C ALA A 101 29.81 0.09 -2.88
N LYS A 102 29.69 -0.37 -1.62
CA LYS A 102 30.14 -1.72 -1.21
C LYS A 102 29.16 -2.82 -1.61
N PHE A 103 27.96 -2.49 -2.08
CA PHE A 103 26.97 -3.48 -2.47
C PHE A 103 27.05 -3.78 -3.96
N LYS A 104 27.28 -5.04 -4.30
CA LYS A 104 27.31 -5.50 -5.69
C LYS A 104 25.88 -5.60 -6.22
N LYS A 105 25.62 -5.07 -7.41
CA LYS A 105 24.32 -5.23 -8.07
C LYS A 105 24.10 -6.68 -8.50
N MET A 106 22.92 -7.21 -8.25
CA MET A 106 22.42 -8.52 -8.68
C MET A 106 21.00 -8.37 -9.22
N ASP A 107 20.67 -9.18 -10.23
CA ASP A 107 19.33 -9.26 -10.80
C ASP A 107 18.38 -10.04 -9.87
N SER A 108 17.07 -9.73 -9.89
CA SER A 108 16.10 -10.42 -9.03
C SER A 108 15.96 -11.91 -9.34
N ALA A 109 16.10 -12.34 -10.59
CA ALA A 109 16.06 -13.75 -10.96
C ALA A 109 17.32 -14.49 -10.48
N GLU A 110 18.49 -13.85 -10.57
CA GLU A 110 19.74 -14.39 -10.02
C GLU A 110 19.66 -14.50 -8.49
N PHE A 111 19.08 -13.49 -7.84
CA PHE A 111 18.83 -13.51 -6.41
C PHE A 111 17.90 -14.66 -6.01
N ALA A 112 16.74 -14.79 -6.66
CA ALA A 112 15.76 -15.86 -6.37
C ALA A 112 16.35 -17.27 -6.57
N GLN A 113 17.18 -17.48 -7.59
CA GLN A 113 17.86 -18.76 -7.81
C GLN A 113 18.95 -19.06 -6.77
N THR A 114 19.56 -18.01 -6.21
CA THR A 114 20.64 -18.11 -5.23
C THR A 114 20.10 -18.24 -3.81
N TYR A 115 19.00 -17.55 -3.52
CA TYR A 115 18.32 -17.59 -2.24
C TYR A 115 17.84 -19.00 -1.93
N ASP A 116 18.24 -19.49 -0.77
CA ASP A 116 17.85 -20.80 -0.26
C ASP A 116 17.37 -20.64 1.19
N PRO A 117 16.04 -20.62 1.42
CA PRO A 117 15.48 -20.48 2.77
C PRO A 117 15.73 -21.71 3.66
N PHE A 118 16.21 -22.82 3.09
CA PHE A 118 16.48 -24.08 3.78
C PHE A 118 17.96 -24.46 3.76
N ALA A 119 18.85 -23.47 3.66
CA ALA A 119 20.30 -23.64 3.57
C ALA A 119 20.98 -24.09 4.88
N PHE A 120 20.44 -25.13 5.53
CA PHE A 120 20.88 -25.65 6.84
C PHE A 120 22.28 -26.26 6.83
N ASP A 121 22.77 -26.70 5.67
CA ASP A 121 24.13 -27.21 5.51
C ASP A 121 25.06 -26.08 5.02
N PRO A 122 26.01 -25.64 5.86
CA PRO A 122 26.95 -24.58 5.50
C PRO A 122 27.77 -24.88 4.23
N ALA A 123 27.99 -26.16 3.90
CA ALA A 123 28.76 -26.56 2.71
C ALA A 123 27.99 -26.37 1.40
N THR A 124 26.66 -26.40 1.44
CA THR A 124 25.78 -26.19 0.28
C THR A 124 25.04 -24.85 0.32
N ASN A 125 25.20 -24.09 1.40
CA ASN A 125 24.60 -22.79 1.60
C ASN A 125 25.07 -21.78 0.52
N ARG A 126 24.20 -21.56 -0.47
CA ARG A 126 24.42 -20.62 -1.57
C ARG A 126 24.21 -19.16 -1.16
N ASN A 127 23.54 -18.92 -0.03
CA ASN A 127 23.26 -17.58 0.48
C ASN A 127 24.55 -16.81 0.78
N ALA A 128 25.68 -17.47 1.05
CA ALA A 128 26.99 -16.83 1.19
C ALA A 128 27.32 -15.85 0.03
N LYS A 129 26.82 -16.11 -1.19
CA LYS A 129 26.99 -15.25 -2.37
C LYS A 129 26.17 -13.96 -2.36
N LEU A 130 25.21 -13.86 -1.44
CA LEU A 130 24.29 -12.72 -1.29
C LEU A 130 24.83 -11.65 -0.34
N ASP A 131 25.96 -11.89 0.34
CA ASP A 131 26.53 -10.87 1.23
C ASP A 131 26.90 -9.60 0.45
N ARG A 132 26.48 -8.45 1.00
CA ARG A 132 26.65 -7.13 0.38
C ARG A 132 26.14 -7.10 -1.06
N THR A 133 24.91 -7.55 -1.25
CA THR A 133 24.24 -7.51 -2.54
C THR A 133 23.14 -6.46 -2.54
N ARG A 134 23.00 -5.72 -3.63
CA ARG A 134 21.80 -4.91 -3.89
C ARG A 134 21.03 -5.50 -5.04
N VAL A 135 19.72 -5.63 -4.85
CA VAL A 135 18.82 -6.33 -5.77
C VAL A 135 17.71 -5.38 -6.17
N SER A 136 17.52 -5.17 -7.47
CA SER A 136 16.34 -4.47 -7.96
C SER A 136 15.12 -5.38 -7.80
N VAL A 137 14.09 -4.91 -7.11
CA VAL A 137 12.91 -5.70 -6.75
C VAL A 137 11.64 -5.04 -7.25
N GLN A 138 10.68 -5.88 -7.61
CA GLN A 138 9.32 -5.49 -7.96
C GLN A 138 8.34 -6.26 -7.09
N GLY A 139 7.15 -5.69 -6.87
CA GLY A 139 6.12 -6.33 -6.05
C GLY A 139 6.53 -6.53 -4.60
N LEU A 140 7.06 -5.46 -4.00
CA LEU A 140 7.26 -5.38 -2.56
C LEU A 140 5.91 -5.51 -1.84
N GLU A 141 5.72 -6.62 -1.15
CA GLU A 141 4.59 -6.86 -0.25
C GLU A 141 5.14 -7.16 1.16
N VAL A 142 4.47 -6.67 2.20
CA VAL A 142 4.85 -7.00 3.58
C VAL A 142 4.12 -8.27 3.99
N SER A 143 4.86 -9.31 4.34
CA SER A 143 4.28 -10.36 5.18
C SER A 143 4.26 -9.87 6.62
N ASP A 144 3.07 -9.89 7.20
CA ASP A 144 2.75 -9.35 8.52
C ASP A 144 3.68 -9.82 9.64
N TYR A 145 3.76 -8.99 10.67
CA TYR A 145 4.55 -9.21 11.88
C TYR A 145 3.86 -10.23 12.80
N GLN A 146 4.63 -11.24 13.21
CA GLN A 146 4.46 -12.15 14.35
C GLN A 146 3.11 -12.88 14.53
N GLU A 147 3.18 -14.20 14.35
CA GLU A 147 2.50 -15.09 15.30
C GLU A 147 3.01 -14.72 16.71
N PRO A 148 2.13 -14.38 17.68
CA PRO A 148 2.49 -13.95 19.04
C PRO A 148 3.40 -14.91 19.81
N ASP A 149 3.60 -16.12 19.27
CA ASP A 149 4.18 -17.27 19.95
C ASP A 149 5.68 -17.43 19.66
N MET A 150 6.26 -16.61 18.76
CA MET A 150 7.69 -16.66 18.40
C MET A 150 8.41 -15.31 18.60
N PRO A 151 8.88 -15.01 19.83
CA PRO A 151 9.52 -13.73 20.17
C PRO A 151 10.85 -13.47 19.46
N THR A 152 11.43 -14.46 18.75
CA THR A 152 12.69 -14.33 18.01
C THR A 152 12.51 -14.13 16.51
N LYS A 153 11.27 -14.17 15.99
CA LYS A 153 11.01 -14.01 14.55
C LYS A 153 11.13 -12.52 14.17
N LEU A 154 12.01 -12.24 13.22
CA LEU A 154 12.18 -10.91 12.64
C LEU A 154 11.02 -10.57 11.70
N PRO A 155 10.74 -9.27 11.46
CA PRO A 155 9.93 -8.88 10.31
C PRO A 155 10.59 -9.37 9.02
N SER A 156 9.78 -9.69 8.01
CA SER A 156 10.26 -10.12 6.71
C SER A 156 9.54 -9.34 5.60
N LEU A 157 10.27 -9.02 4.53
CA LEU A 157 9.68 -8.53 3.29
C LEU A 157 9.44 -9.69 2.33
N SER A 158 8.28 -9.68 1.71
CA SER A 158 7.88 -10.65 0.71
C SER A 158 8.04 -10.07 -0.68
N PHE A 159 8.54 -10.91 -1.58
CA PHE A 159 8.76 -10.56 -2.97
C PHE A 159 8.11 -11.61 -3.84
N ARG A 160 7.44 -11.16 -4.90
CA ARG A 160 6.97 -12.06 -5.96
C ARG A 160 8.18 -12.67 -6.64
N ASP A 161 8.19 -14.00 -6.76
CA ASP A 161 9.24 -14.72 -7.46
C ASP A 161 9.17 -14.41 -8.96
N PRO A 162 10.19 -13.74 -9.53
CA PRO A 162 10.19 -13.37 -10.95
C PRO A 162 10.36 -14.58 -11.87
N THR A 163 10.73 -15.75 -11.34
CA THR A 163 10.97 -16.98 -12.11
C THR A 163 9.80 -17.96 -12.08
N ALA A 164 8.80 -17.73 -11.21
CA ALA A 164 7.63 -18.59 -11.09
C ALA A 164 6.70 -18.41 -12.29
N SER A 165 6.44 -19.50 -13.01
CA SER A 165 5.67 -19.47 -14.26
C SER A 165 4.20 -19.10 -14.10
N ASP A 166 3.66 -19.21 -12.90
CA ASP A 166 2.28 -18.86 -12.54
C ASP A 166 2.18 -17.53 -11.77
N GLY A 167 3.31 -16.88 -11.51
CA GLY A 167 3.41 -15.65 -10.72
C GLY A 167 2.91 -15.77 -9.28
N SER A 168 2.64 -16.97 -8.76
CA SER A 168 2.01 -17.18 -7.44
C SER A 168 3.01 -17.38 -6.30
N SER A 169 4.25 -17.73 -6.64
CA SER A 169 5.32 -17.95 -5.67
C SER A 169 5.81 -16.62 -5.09
N ILE A 170 5.93 -16.59 -3.77
CA ILE A 170 6.45 -15.46 -2.99
C ILE A 170 7.56 -16.01 -2.10
N PHE A 171 8.67 -15.28 -2.00
CA PHE A 171 9.71 -15.59 -1.03
C PHE A 171 9.89 -14.43 -0.05
N GLY A 172 10.12 -14.77 1.22
CA GLY A 172 10.32 -13.80 2.30
C GLY A 172 11.79 -13.71 2.69
N VAL A 173 12.29 -12.49 2.92
CA VAL A 173 13.63 -12.24 3.46
C VAL A 173 13.50 -11.39 4.72
N ASP A 174 14.19 -11.77 5.78
CA ASP A 174 14.20 -11.03 7.04
C ASP A 174 14.76 -9.61 6.83
N ILE A 175 14.18 -8.64 7.53
CA ILE A 175 14.55 -7.22 7.43
C ILE A 175 14.90 -6.65 8.80
N ASP A 176 15.78 -5.64 8.78
CA ASP A 176 16.09 -4.86 9.97
C ASP A 176 14.83 -4.23 10.56
N PRO A 177 14.50 -4.51 11.84
CA PRO A 177 13.34 -3.93 12.49
C PRO A 177 13.27 -2.40 12.39
N LYS A 178 14.42 -1.70 12.37
CA LYS A 178 14.45 -0.24 12.21
C LYS A 178 14.04 0.19 10.80
N VAL A 179 14.42 -0.58 9.78
CA VAL A 179 13.98 -0.30 8.40
C VAL A 179 12.49 -0.62 8.27
N TYR A 180 12.04 -1.72 8.86
CA TYR A 180 10.64 -2.13 8.91
C TYR A 180 9.74 -1.07 9.59
N GLU A 181 10.14 -0.54 10.75
CA GLU A 181 9.38 0.49 11.48
C GLU A 181 9.18 1.77 10.65
N ILE A 182 10.14 2.13 9.81
CA ILE A 182 10.08 3.34 8.97
C ILE A 182 9.16 3.12 7.76
N MET A 183 9.14 1.90 7.21
CA MET A 183 8.40 1.58 5.99
C MET A 183 6.96 1.13 6.21
N SER A 184 6.63 0.60 7.40
CA SER A 184 5.39 -0.14 7.68
C SER A 184 4.14 0.49 7.06
N SER A 185 3.87 1.77 7.29
CA SER A 185 2.66 2.43 6.72
C SER A 185 2.61 2.50 5.18
N VAL A 186 3.75 2.66 4.51
CA VAL A 186 3.82 2.71 3.04
C VAL A 186 3.67 1.33 2.44
N THR A 187 4.35 0.35 3.02
CA THR A 187 4.41 -0.99 2.45
C THR A 187 3.23 -1.86 2.83
N GLU A 188 2.59 -1.63 3.99
CA GLU A 188 1.35 -2.31 4.38
C GLU A 188 0.16 -1.88 3.53
N PHE A 189 0.04 -0.60 3.19
CA PHE A 189 -1.16 -0.08 2.51
C PHE A 189 -0.89 0.37 1.07
N ALA A 190 0.13 1.19 0.82
CA ALA A 190 0.32 1.78 -0.50
C ALA A 190 0.82 0.75 -1.52
N CYS A 191 1.86 -0.02 -1.18
CA CYS A 191 2.42 -1.03 -2.08
C CYS A 191 1.45 -2.17 -2.37
N PHE A 192 0.69 -2.61 -1.36
CA PHE A 192 -0.36 -3.61 -1.52
C PHE A 192 -1.49 -3.11 -2.44
N ILE A 193 -1.99 -1.88 -2.25
CA ILE A 193 -3.09 -1.37 -3.08
C ILE A 193 -2.67 -1.23 -4.56
N VAL A 194 -1.43 -0.83 -4.82
CA VAL A 194 -0.95 -0.67 -6.21
C VAL A 194 -0.47 -1.98 -6.84
N SER A 195 -0.41 -3.08 -6.08
CA SER A 195 -0.03 -4.39 -6.65
C SER A 195 -1.05 -4.91 -7.65
N GLU A 196 -2.32 -4.56 -7.47
CA GLU A 196 -3.41 -4.81 -8.42
C GLU A 196 -3.26 -4.06 -9.76
N VAL A 197 -2.41 -3.02 -9.82
CA VAL A 197 -2.27 -2.10 -10.97
C VAL A 197 -0.96 -2.30 -11.71
N ASP A 198 0.14 -2.34 -10.97
CA ASP A 198 1.50 -2.33 -11.55
C ASP A 198 2.43 -3.34 -10.85
N GLY A 199 1.85 -4.39 -10.28
CA GLY A 199 2.61 -5.45 -9.62
C GLY A 199 3.19 -5.06 -8.25
N GLY A 200 3.15 -3.78 -7.84
CA GLY A 200 3.42 -3.31 -6.49
C GLY A 200 4.39 -2.12 -6.47
N CYS A 201 5.07 -1.91 -5.34
CA CYS A 201 6.16 -0.93 -5.29
C CYS A 201 7.45 -1.49 -5.90
N HIS A 202 8.24 -0.59 -6.51
CA HIS A 202 9.55 -0.88 -7.08
C HIS A 202 10.67 -0.27 -6.25
N GLY A 203 11.85 -0.89 -6.29
CA GLY A 203 12.99 -0.41 -5.52
C GLY A 203 14.24 -1.26 -5.62
N GLU A 204 15.20 -0.99 -4.74
CA GLU A 204 16.36 -1.82 -4.46
C GLU A 204 16.39 -2.22 -2.99
N ILE A 205 16.60 -3.51 -2.70
CA ILE A 205 16.94 -3.97 -1.36
C ILE A 205 18.44 -4.12 -1.21
N PHE A 206 18.94 -3.88 -0.01
CA PHE A 206 20.35 -4.04 0.37
C PHE A 206 20.47 -5.19 1.34
N VAL A 207 21.14 -6.24 0.91
CA VAL A 207 21.22 -7.53 1.60
C VAL A 207 22.63 -7.75 2.12
N VAL A 208 22.74 -8.16 3.37
CA VAL A 208 23.95 -8.73 3.97
C VAL A 208 23.61 -10.11 4.51
N ASN A 209 24.63 -10.92 4.76
CA ASN A 209 24.40 -12.17 5.48
C ASN A 209 24.58 -11.98 6.98
N ARG A 210 23.64 -12.52 7.75
CA ARG A 210 23.81 -12.74 9.17
C ARG A 210 24.17 -14.21 9.38
N GLU A 211 25.25 -14.46 10.10
CA GLU A 211 25.55 -15.80 10.57
C GLU A 211 24.56 -16.16 11.70
N ASP A 212 23.80 -17.23 11.53
CA ASP A 212 23.00 -17.82 12.60
C ASP A 212 23.16 -19.35 12.62
N ALA A 213 22.34 -20.02 13.45
CA ALA A 213 22.41 -21.47 13.62
C ALA A 213 22.18 -22.26 12.31
N LEU A 214 21.63 -21.62 11.28
CA LEU A 214 21.32 -22.19 9.97
C LEU A 214 22.33 -21.72 8.89
N GLY A 215 23.46 -21.15 9.30
CA GLY A 215 24.49 -20.64 8.40
C GLY A 215 24.28 -19.17 8.02
N ASN A 216 24.78 -18.78 6.86
CA ASN A 216 24.60 -17.42 6.35
C ASN A 216 23.16 -17.24 5.88
N GLN A 217 22.40 -16.41 6.59
CA GLN A 217 21.03 -16.07 6.23
C GLN A 217 20.96 -14.64 5.68
N PRO A 218 20.38 -14.43 4.49
CA PRO A 218 20.20 -13.11 3.91
C PRO A 218 19.31 -12.25 4.80
N TYR A 219 19.72 -11.01 4.99
CA TYR A 219 19.07 -10.05 5.86
C TYR A 219 19.11 -8.67 5.21
N ILE A 220 17.95 -8.04 5.10
CA ILE A 220 17.78 -6.72 4.48
C ILE A 220 18.16 -5.66 5.50
N VAL A 221 19.22 -4.91 5.21
CA VAL A 221 19.71 -3.79 6.03
C VAL A 221 19.29 -2.43 5.49
N GLY A 222 18.65 -2.39 4.32
CA GLY A 222 18.18 -1.17 3.72
C GLY A 222 17.23 -1.41 2.55
N LEU A 223 16.39 -0.42 2.30
CA LEU A 223 15.49 -0.37 1.16
C LEU A 223 15.55 1.02 0.52
N MET A 224 15.71 1.04 -0.81
CA MET A 224 15.46 2.21 -1.64
C MET A 224 14.18 1.95 -2.41
N MET A 225 13.20 2.84 -2.31
CA MET A 225 11.96 2.75 -3.07
C MET A 225 11.91 3.84 -4.14
N GLU A 226 11.33 3.49 -5.27
CA GLU A 226 11.01 4.45 -6.32
C GLU A 226 9.81 5.32 -5.88
N GLU A 227 9.77 6.55 -6.40
CA GLU A 227 8.64 7.45 -6.19
C GLU A 227 7.40 6.91 -6.93
N PHE A 228 6.21 7.02 -6.32
CA PHE A 228 4.97 6.59 -6.95
C PHE A 228 4.70 7.39 -8.23
N THR A 229 4.28 6.67 -9.27
CA THR A 229 3.81 7.26 -10.52
C THR A 229 2.43 7.89 -10.34
N ASP A 230 2.00 8.64 -11.36
CA ASP A 230 0.68 9.27 -11.39
C ASP A 230 -0.45 8.23 -11.31
N ASP A 231 -0.32 7.13 -12.06
CA ASP A 231 -1.31 6.04 -12.08
C ASP A 231 -1.36 5.30 -10.74
N GLN A 232 -0.20 5.03 -10.14
CA GLN A 232 -0.13 4.39 -8.82
C GLN A 232 -0.71 5.27 -7.72
N ALA A 233 -0.47 6.58 -7.76
CA ALA A 233 -1.07 7.53 -6.83
C ALA A 233 -2.60 7.58 -6.99
N ILE A 234 -3.11 7.68 -8.22
CA ILE A 234 -4.56 7.65 -8.47
C ILE A 234 -5.17 6.34 -7.98
N ALA A 235 -4.55 5.20 -8.24
CA ALA A 235 -5.04 3.90 -7.77
C ALA A 235 -5.12 3.82 -6.25
N TYR A 236 -4.05 4.24 -5.55
CA TYR A 236 -4.02 4.28 -4.10
C TYR A 236 -5.20 5.06 -3.52
N PHE A 237 -5.38 6.32 -3.95
CA PHE A 237 -6.45 7.17 -3.42
C PHE A 237 -7.84 6.73 -3.89
N SER A 238 -7.95 6.14 -5.09
CA SER A 238 -9.21 5.61 -5.60
C SER A 238 -9.79 4.51 -4.71
N LYS A 239 -8.94 3.68 -4.10
CA LYS A 239 -9.38 2.64 -3.15
C LYS A 239 -10.17 3.23 -1.97
N PHE A 240 -9.77 4.41 -1.50
CA PHE A 240 -10.36 5.09 -0.35
C PHE A 240 -11.52 6.01 -0.69
N PHE A 241 -11.62 6.50 -1.92
CA PHE A 241 -12.62 7.50 -2.29
C PHE A 241 -13.70 7.02 -3.25
N ILE A 242 -13.44 6.05 -4.13
CA ILE A 242 -14.42 5.63 -5.14
C ILE A 242 -15.45 4.68 -4.51
N PRO A 243 -16.74 5.07 -4.41
CA PRO A 243 -17.81 4.18 -3.98
C PRO A 243 -18.09 3.13 -5.07
N THR A 244 -18.47 1.92 -4.65
CA THR A 244 -18.87 0.85 -5.57
C THR A 244 -20.29 1.06 -6.09
N PHE A 245 -21.18 1.66 -5.28
CA PHE A 245 -22.62 1.81 -5.55
C PHE A 245 -23.30 0.47 -5.84
N GLN A 246 -22.84 -0.60 -5.19
CA GLN A 246 -23.41 -1.94 -5.31
C GLN A 246 -24.37 -2.19 -4.14
N ASP A 247 -25.38 -3.02 -4.36
CA ASP A 247 -26.27 -3.43 -3.28
C ASP A 247 -25.46 -4.14 -2.19
N GLY A 248 -25.59 -3.68 -0.95
CA GLY A 248 -24.87 -4.21 0.21
C GLY A 248 -23.54 -3.53 0.52
N SER A 249 -23.09 -2.54 -0.27
CA SER A 249 -21.85 -1.77 -0.02
C SER A 249 -22.07 -0.41 0.64
N GLU A 250 -23.27 -0.09 1.07
CA GLU A 250 -23.70 1.29 1.29
C GLU A 250 -23.03 1.96 2.48
N ASP A 251 -22.76 1.23 3.56
CA ASP A 251 -22.02 1.78 4.71
C ASP A 251 -20.56 2.05 4.34
N ALA A 252 -19.96 1.17 3.51
CA ALA A 252 -18.62 1.37 2.98
C ALA A 252 -18.59 2.57 2.02
N ASP A 253 -19.58 2.68 1.13
CA ASP A 253 -19.73 3.80 0.21
C ASP A 253 -19.97 5.12 0.94
N GLU A 254 -20.75 5.11 2.01
CA GLU A 254 -20.93 6.27 2.88
C GLU A 254 -19.60 6.71 3.51
N ALA A 255 -18.80 5.76 4.01
CA ALA A 255 -17.49 6.05 4.57
C ALA A 255 -16.54 6.67 3.53
N LYS A 256 -16.50 6.12 2.32
CA LYS A 256 -15.69 6.66 1.21
C LYS A 256 -16.15 8.06 0.79
N MET A 257 -17.47 8.27 0.69
CA MET A 257 -18.06 9.57 0.39
C MET A 257 -17.72 10.63 1.45
N ARG A 258 -17.77 10.29 2.73
CA ARG A 258 -17.32 11.18 3.81
C ARG A 258 -15.83 11.50 3.70
N GLY A 259 -15.01 10.50 3.38
CA GLY A 259 -13.57 10.68 3.17
C GLY A 259 -13.24 11.76 2.13
N ILE A 260 -14.07 11.91 1.09
CA ILE A 260 -13.91 12.98 0.08
C ILE A 260 -14.13 14.36 0.70
N LEU A 261 -15.16 14.54 1.54
CA LEU A 261 -15.43 15.82 2.20
C LEU A 261 -14.31 16.24 3.14
N ASP A 262 -13.73 15.26 3.86
CA ASP A 262 -12.64 15.49 4.81
C ASP A 262 -11.31 15.78 4.12
N SER A 263 -11.05 15.11 2.99
CA SER A 263 -9.76 15.17 2.29
C SER A 263 -9.65 16.31 1.28
N PHE A 264 -10.79 16.81 0.78
CA PHE A 264 -10.83 17.89 -0.19
C PHE A 264 -11.62 19.10 0.35
N PRO A 265 -11.00 19.94 1.21
CA PRO A 265 -11.63 21.17 1.67
C PRO A 265 -11.83 22.16 0.50
N VAL A 266 -12.91 22.95 0.54
CA VAL A 266 -13.04 24.17 -0.27
C VAL A 266 -12.10 25.18 0.35
N ASN A 267 -11.06 25.57 -0.39
CA ASN A 267 -10.22 26.70 -0.03
C ASN A 267 -10.93 28.01 -0.34
#